data_AF-A0A178IHB6-F1
#
_entry.id   AF-A0A178IHB6-F1
#
_cell.length_a   1.000
_cell.length_b   1.000
_cell.length_c   1.000
_cell.angle_alpha   90.00
_cell.angle_beta   90.00
_cell.angle_gamma   90.00
#
_symmetry.space_group_name_H-M   'P 1'
#
loop_
_entity.id
_entity.type
_entity.pdbx_description
1 polymer ?
#
loop_
_entity_poly.entity_id
_entity_poly.type
_entity_poly.pdbx_seq_one_letter_code
_entity_poly.pdbx_strand_id
1 'polypeptide(L)'
;MPLDTSAPLPARLGVVASSSAVGGAVRRARAKRRLREIFRRNQHLVPPGCDILLVARRAINQLEYRVMEQRFIDACRRIFKPSSDSQ
;
A
#
# COMPACT_ATOMS: atom_id res chain seq x y z
N MET A 1 -9.07 -15.93 -31.22
CA MET A 1 -8.15 -14.89 -30.71
C MET A 1 -8.04 -15.05 -29.20
N PRO A 2 -7.03 -15.75 -28.67
CA PRO A 2 -6.72 -15.62 -27.25
C PRO A 2 -5.83 -14.38 -27.07
N LEU A 3 -6.21 -13.50 -26.13
CA LEU A 3 -5.38 -12.37 -25.73
C LEU A 3 -4.25 -12.92 -24.87
N ASP A 4 -3.02 -12.75 -25.35
CA ASP A 4 -1.80 -13.10 -24.63
C ASP A 4 -1.78 -12.43 -23.25
N THR A 5 -1.95 -13.21 -22.20
CA THR A 5 -1.88 -12.75 -20.79
C THR A 5 -0.42 -12.83 -20.31
N SER A 6 0.52 -12.27 -21.08
CA SER A 6 1.96 -12.29 -20.77
C SER A 6 2.46 -11.01 -20.09
N ALA A 7 1.58 -10.01 -19.89
CA ALA A 7 1.92 -8.81 -19.12
C ALA A 7 1.81 -9.09 -17.62
N PRO A 8 2.86 -8.81 -16.81
CA PRO A 8 2.78 -8.94 -15.37
C PRO A 8 1.62 -8.10 -14.83
N LEU A 9 0.69 -8.73 -14.11
CA LEU A 9 -0.46 -8.03 -13.54
C LEU A 9 0.05 -6.96 -12.56
N PRO A 10 -0.44 -5.71 -12.64
CA PRO A 10 -0.03 -4.68 -11.70
C PRO A 10 -0.45 -5.07 -10.27
N ALA A 11 0.36 -4.67 -9.29
CA ALA A 11 0.04 -4.89 -7.89
C ALA A 11 -1.30 -4.24 -7.53
N ARG A 12 -2.19 -4.98 -6.86
CA ARG A 12 -3.51 -4.48 -6.47
C ARG A 12 -3.44 -3.90 -5.07
N LEU A 13 -4.11 -2.75 -4.87
CA LEU A 13 -4.16 -2.07 -3.58
C LEU A 13 -5.60 -1.99 -3.05
N GLY A 14 -5.84 -2.63 -1.91
CA GLY A 14 -6.97 -2.38 -1.03
C GLY A 14 -6.62 -1.36 0.05
N VAL A 15 -7.48 -0.37 0.28
CA VAL A 15 -7.33 0.57 1.40
C VAL A 15 -8.56 0.56 2.29
N VAL A 16 -8.39 0.14 3.54
CA VAL A 16 -9.46 0.08 4.54
C VAL A 16 -9.28 1.22 5.53
N ALA A 17 -10.31 2.04 5.71
CA ALA A 17 -10.32 3.08 6.73
C ALA A 17 -11.56 2.92 7.60
N SER A 18 -11.37 2.34 8.80
CA SER A 18 -12.46 2.17 9.74
C SER A 18 -12.86 3.49 10.40
N SER A 19 -14.16 3.65 10.67
CA SER A 19 -14.71 4.75 11.47
C SER A 19 -14.14 4.77 12.88
N SER A 20 -13.97 3.61 13.52
CA SER A 20 -13.39 3.51 14.87
C SER A 20 -11.91 3.89 14.91
N ALA A 21 -11.17 3.55 13.86
CA ALA A 21 -9.73 3.79 13.78
C ALA A 21 -9.37 5.22 13.35
N VAL A 22 -10.17 5.86 12.48
CA VAL A 22 -9.82 7.14 11.83
C VAL A 22 -10.81 8.26 12.15
N GLY A 23 -12.05 7.93 12.48
CA GLY A 23 -13.13 8.86 12.80
C GLY A 23 -14.01 9.23 11.60
N GLY A 24 -14.41 10.51 11.54
CA GLY A 24 -15.39 11.04 10.58
C GLY A 24 -15.02 10.89 9.10
N ALA A 25 -16.02 11.07 8.22
CA ALA A 25 -15.92 10.79 6.79
C ALA A 25 -14.75 11.52 6.10
N VAL A 26 -14.54 12.81 6.41
CA VAL A 26 -13.44 13.62 5.85
C VAL A 26 -12.08 13.07 6.27
N ARG A 27 -11.92 12.68 7.54
CA ARG A 27 -10.67 12.08 8.06
C ARG A 27 -10.39 10.73 7.40
N ARG A 28 -11.42 9.93 7.11
CA ARG A 28 -11.30 8.66 6.35
C ARG A 28 -10.90 8.91 4.90
N ALA A 29 -11.54 9.87 4.23
CA ALA A 29 -11.20 10.23 2.86
C ALA A 29 -9.76 10.74 2.73
N ARG A 30 -9.33 11.59 3.67
CA ARG A 30 -7.94 12.06 3.79
C ARG A 30 -6.97 10.90 4.01
N ALA A 31 -7.26 10.01 4.96
CA ALA A 31 -6.44 8.83 5.22
C ALA A 31 -6.27 7.95 3.96
N LYS A 32 -7.38 7.66 3.26
CA LYS A 32 -7.36 6.90 2.01
C LYS A 32 -6.54 7.59 0.92
N ARG A 33 -6.65 8.92 0.78
CA ARG A 33 -5.84 9.70 -0.18
C ARG A 33 -4.35 9.62 0.16
N ARG A 34 -3.97 9.79 1.44
CA ARG A 34 -2.56 9.72 1.88
C ARG A 34 -1.95 8.34 1.63
N LEU A 35 -2.66 7.26 1.98
CA LEU A 35 -2.18 5.89 1.77
C LEU A 35 -2.03 5.57 0.27
N ARG A 36 -3.00 5.96 -0.56
CA ARG A 36 -2.90 5.78 -2.01
C ARG A 36 -1.73 6.54 -2.62
N GLU A 37 -1.45 7.75 -2.14
CA GLU A 37 -0.31 8.54 -2.62
C GLU A 37 1.03 7.89 -2.25
N ILE A 38 1.18 7.38 -1.03
CA ILE A 38 2.38 6.64 -0.62
C ILE A 38 2.59 5.43 -1.52
N PHE A 39 1.54 4.63 -1.73
CA PHE A 39 1.62 3.47 -2.62
C PHE A 39 1.95 3.88 -4.06
N ARG A 40 1.32 4.92 -4.62
CA ARG A 40 1.56 5.35 -6.00
C ARG A 40 3.03 5.72 -6.25
N ARG A 41 3.68 6.40 -5.30
CA ARG A 41 5.10 6.76 -5.41
C ARG A 41 6.02 5.57 -5.24
N ASN A 42 5.62 4.60 -4.43
CA ASN A 42 6.43 3.46 -4.03
C ASN A 42 5.96 2.14 -4.65
N GLN A 43 5.16 2.19 -5.73
CA GLN A 43 4.62 1.00 -6.39
C GLN A 43 5.71 0.07 -6.92
N HIS A 44 6.87 0.62 -7.26
CA HIS A 44 8.05 -0.10 -7.73
C HIS A 44 8.67 -1.02 -6.66
N LEU A 45 8.36 -0.80 -5.37
CA LEU A 45 8.82 -1.66 -4.27
C LEU A 45 7.95 -2.92 -4.11
N VAL A 46 6.83 -2.99 -4.82
CA VAL A 46 5.87 -4.09 -4.73
C VAL A 46 5.98 -4.92 -5.99
N PRO A 47 6.25 -6.24 -5.88
CA PRO A 47 6.26 -7.12 -7.03
C PRO A 47 4.90 -7.13 -7.76
N PRO A 48 4.90 -7.21 -9.10
CA PRO A 48 3.67 -7.43 -9.85
C PRO A 48 3.01 -8.75 -9.42
N GLY A 49 1.67 -8.81 -9.49
CA GLY A 49 0.89 -9.97 -9.08
C GLY A 49 0.59 -10.07 -7.58
N CYS A 50 1.04 -9.12 -6.75
CA CYS A 50 0.71 -9.08 -5.33
C CYS A 50 -0.55 -8.25 -5.02
N ASP A 51 -1.30 -8.71 -4.02
CA ASP A 51 -2.44 -7.99 -3.43
C ASP A 51 -2.04 -7.40 -2.08
N ILE A 52 -2.13 -6.06 -1.93
CA ILE A 52 -1.78 -5.34 -0.71
C ILE A 52 -3.03 -4.75 -0.05
N LEU A 53 -3.19 -4.99 1.25
CA LEU A 53 -4.21 -4.37 2.07
C LEU A 53 -3.60 -3.37 3.06
N LEU A 54 -3.86 -2.07 2.86
CA LEU A 54 -3.46 -1.01 3.80
C LEU A 54 -4.61 -0.63 4.72
N VAL A 55 -4.40 -0.82 6.03
CA VAL A 55 -5.37 -0.44 7.07
C VAL A 55 -5.00 0.90 7.68
N ALA A 56 -5.84 1.91 7.45
CA ALA A 56 -5.66 3.24 8.00
C ALA A 56 -5.92 3.25 9.52
N ARG A 57 -4.96 3.82 10.27
CA ARG A 57 -5.07 4.09 11.72
C ARG A 57 -5.06 5.59 11.97
N ARG A 58 -5.53 6.04 13.15
CA ARG A 58 -5.63 7.47 13.52
C ARG A 58 -4.36 8.27 13.22
N ALA A 59 -3.20 7.67 13.47
CA ALA A 59 -1.88 8.27 13.27
C ALA A 59 -1.64 8.75 11.82
N ILE A 60 -2.27 8.12 10.81
CA ILE A 60 -2.10 8.48 9.39
C ILE A 60 -2.51 9.92 9.07
N ASN A 61 -3.37 10.54 9.90
CA ASN A 61 -3.83 11.90 9.69
C ASN A 61 -2.99 12.94 10.44
N GLN A 62 -2.19 12.51 11.41
CA GLN A 62 -1.40 13.38 12.29
C GLN A 62 0.10 13.32 11.97
N LEU A 63 0.57 12.17 11.50
CA LEU A 63 1.97 11.99 11.12
C LEU A 63 2.33 12.76 9.85
N GLU A 64 3.58 13.19 9.79
CA GLU A 64 4.18 13.74 8.59
C GLU A 64 4.24 12.70 7.47
N TYR A 65 4.19 13.18 6.23
CA TYR A 65 4.24 12.30 5.06
C TYR A 65 5.50 11.44 5.03
N ARG A 66 6.67 12.06 5.26
CA ARG A 66 7.97 11.40 5.23
C ARG A 66 8.07 10.22 6.20
N VAL A 67 7.54 10.38 7.42
CA VAL A 67 7.53 9.33 8.44
C VAL A 67 6.66 8.15 8.00
N MET A 68 5.50 8.42 7.40
CA MET A 68 4.63 7.36 6.91
C MET A 68 5.20 6.65 5.68
N GLU A 69 5.83 7.40 4.78
CA GLU A 69 6.51 6.87 3.61
C GLU A 69 7.65 5.94 4.01
N GLN A 70 8.53 6.37 4.94
CA GLN A 70 9.61 5.50 5.44
C GLN A 70 9.06 4.21 6.07
N ARG A 71 8.02 4.30 6.91
CA ARG A 71 7.38 3.11 7.48
C ARG A 71 6.81 2.16 6.42
N PHE A 72 6.29 2.70 5.33
CA PHE A 72 5.81 1.89 4.21
C PHE A 72 6.97 1.19 3.49
N ILE A 73 8.04 1.93 3.18
CA ILE A 73 9.25 1.39 2.53
C ILE A 73 9.86 0.28 3.38
N ASP A 74 10.02 0.50 4.68
CA ASP A 74 10.57 -0.48 5.61
C ASP A 74 9.70 -1.75 5.68
N ALA A 75 8.38 -1.59 5.69
CA ALA A 75 7.44 -2.71 5.65
C ALA A 75 7.56 -3.49 4.33
N CYS A 76 7.58 -2.79 3.19
CA CYS A 76 7.76 -3.42 1.87
C CYS A 76 9.08 -4.18 1.78
N ARG A 77 10.20 -3.60 2.26
CA ARG A 77 11.50 -4.28 2.29
C ARG A 77 11.50 -5.53 3.16
N ARG A 78 10.72 -5.54 4.24
CA ARG A 78 10.62 -6.69 5.13
C ARG A 78 9.73 -7.80 4.58
N ILE A 79 8.65 -7.43 3.88
CA ILE A 79 7.66 -8.37 3.34
C ILE A 79 8.11 -8.93 1.98
N PHE A 80 8.54 -8.04 1.08
CA PHE A 80 9.00 -8.35 -0.27
C PHE A 80 10.51 -8.48 -0.36
N LYS A 81 11.19 -8.75 0.77
CA LYS A 81 12.59 -9.19 0.72
C LYS A 81 12.61 -10.33 -0.31
N PRO A 82 13.48 -10.31 -1.33
CA PRO A 82 13.57 -11.42 -2.25
C PRO A 82 13.91 -12.63 -1.40
N SER A 83 12.91 -13.47 -1.16
CA SER A 83 13.10 -14.80 -0.64
C SER A 83 14.03 -15.43 -1.65
N SER A 84 15.25 -15.67 -1.22
CA SER A 84 16.08 -16.73 -1.75
C SER A 84 15.33 -18.06 -1.53
N ASP A 85 14.20 -18.25 -2.20
CA ASP A 85 13.56 -19.55 -2.43
C ASP A 85 13.95 -19.96 -3.85
N SER A 86 15.23 -20.28 -3.96
CA SER A 86 15.66 -21.39 -4.81
C SER A 86 15.77 -22.58 -3.88
N GLN A 87 14.72 -23.41 -3.83
CA GLN A 87 14.81 -24.86 -3.60
C GLN A 87 13.48 -25.53 -3.95
#